data_AF-A0A923CME2-F1
#
_entry.id   AF-A0A923CME2-F1
#
_cell.length_a   1.000
_cell.length_b   1.000
_cell.length_c   1.000
_cell.angle_alpha   90.00
_cell.angle_beta   90.00
_cell.angle_gamma   90.00
#
_symmetry.space_group_name_H-M   'P 1'
#
loop_
_entity.id
_entity.type
_entity.pdbx_description
1 polymer ?
#
loop_
_entity_poly.entity_id
_entity_poly.type
_entity_poly.pdbx_seq_one_letter_code
_entity_poly.pdbx_strand_id
1 'polypeptide(L)'
;MKSRHERSRLYSILDKYDEKLINKYLEYGPDGLREKLGVDSDRLWEVIFDYLVFEKEVVKHCVRNNSAYVHNLFVEKGPLLMRKAFSLNDSKYDDVWEYIMDYIGVSRGALYEYVTENASKYRDKISSGECMSLRDDLCIKNNKYERVWGEILDVLLNAVSTKAFTHSAFEHGIGLFSKLYNQGRVQRSLRSSRGSI
;
A
#
# COMPACT_ATOMS: atom_id res chain seq x y z
N MET A 1 32.30 22.60 -11.16
CA MET A 1 31.79 23.80 -11.89
C MET A 1 31.21 23.49 -13.27
N LYS A 2 31.69 22.51 -14.06
CA LYS A 2 31.09 22.16 -15.37
C LYS A 2 29.63 21.69 -15.30
N SER A 3 29.24 20.94 -14.26
CA SER A 3 27.87 20.37 -14.16
C SER A 3 26.73 21.37 -13.98
N ARG A 4 27.00 22.58 -13.41
CA ARG A 4 25.94 23.58 -13.14
C ARG A 4 25.53 24.33 -14.40
N HIS A 5 26.50 24.64 -15.27
CA HIS A 5 26.25 25.24 -16.59
C HIS A 5 25.59 24.26 -17.57
N GLU A 6 25.98 22.98 -17.53
CA GLU A 6 25.37 21.94 -18.36
C GLU A 6 23.92 21.69 -17.97
N ARG A 7 23.60 21.62 -16.67
CA ARG A 7 22.20 21.54 -16.18
C ARG A 7 21.38 22.77 -16.60
N SER A 8 21.94 23.97 -16.48
CA SER A 8 21.24 25.21 -16.88
C SER A 8 20.95 25.24 -18.39
N ARG A 9 21.89 24.80 -19.23
CA ARG A 9 21.64 24.68 -20.68
C ARG A 9 20.59 23.62 -20.99
N LEU A 10 20.66 22.45 -20.36
CA LEU A 10 19.66 21.40 -20.57
C LEU A 10 18.27 21.88 -20.14
N TYR A 11 18.14 22.55 -19.00
CA TYR A 11 16.86 23.09 -18.54
C TYR A 11 16.30 24.13 -19.51
N SER A 12 17.14 25.00 -20.07
CA SER A 12 16.71 25.95 -21.10
C SER A 12 16.21 25.28 -22.40
N ILE A 13 16.66 24.05 -22.67
CA ILE A 13 16.18 23.25 -23.81
C ILE A 13 14.87 22.56 -23.41
N LEU A 14 14.80 21.95 -22.22
CA LEU A 14 13.60 21.28 -21.73
C LEU A 14 12.42 22.23 -21.59
N ASP A 15 12.66 23.48 -21.18
CA ASP A 15 11.66 24.52 -21.05
C ASP A 15 10.97 24.85 -22.39
N LYS A 16 11.69 24.73 -23.52
CA LYS A 16 11.10 24.93 -24.85
C LYS A 16 10.13 23.84 -25.28
N TYR A 17 10.15 22.70 -24.59
CA TYR A 17 9.34 21.51 -24.92
C TYR A 17 8.51 21.04 -23.72
N ASP A 18 8.36 21.87 -22.69
CA ASP A 18 7.81 21.47 -21.40
C ASP A 18 6.38 20.92 -21.52
N GLU A 19 5.48 21.60 -22.23
CA GLU A 19 4.10 21.15 -22.44
C GLU A 19 4.05 19.77 -23.12
N LYS A 20 4.91 19.54 -24.12
CA LYS A 20 4.97 18.25 -24.83
C LYS A 20 5.49 17.14 -23.92
N LEU A 21 6.50 17.44 -23.10
CA LEU A 21 7.07 16.48 -22.15
C LEU A 21 6.06 16.15 -21.04
N ILE A 22 5.36 17.16 -20.52
CA ILE A 22 4.29 17.01 -19.54
C ILE A 22 3.18 16.14 -20.11
N ASN A 23 2.65 16.47 -21.30
CA ASN A 23 1.57 15.71 -21.91
C ASN A 23 1.96 14.25 -22.16
N LYS A 24 3.17 13.99 -22.66
CA LYS A 24 3.67 12.62 -22.83
C LYS A 24 3.88 11.90 -21.50
N TYR A 25 4.33 12.59 -20.45
CA TYR A 25 4.44 12.01 -19.12
C TYR A 25 3.06 11.58 -18.60
N LEU A 26 2.05 12.42 -18.78
CA LEU A 26 0.67 12.13 -18.39
C LEU A 26 0.09 10.95 -19.18
N GLU A 27 0.46 10.80 -20.45
CA GLU A 27 -0.03 9.74 -21.34
C GLU A 27 0.67 8.39 -21.10
N TYR A 28 2.00 8.38 -20.94
CA TYR A 28 2.80 7.15 -20.96
C TYR A 28 3.48 6.82 -19.63
N GLY A 29 3.44 7.72 -18.64
CA GLY A 29 4.20 7.60 -17.41
C GLY A 29 5.71 7.82 -17.61
N PRO A 30 6.52 7.67 -16.53
CA PRO A 30 7.96 7.91 -16.56
C PRO A 30 8.69 6.98 -17.53
N ASP A 31 8.47 5.67 -17.44
CA ASP A 31 9.18 4.68 -18.24
C ASP A 31 8.83 4.80 -19.73
N GLY A 32 7.54 4.97 -20.05
CA GLY A 32 7.09 5.17 -21.43
C GLY A 32 7.58 6.50 -22.02
N LEU A 33 7.67 7.58 -21.22
CA LEU A 33 8.30 8.82 -21.67
C LEU A 33 9.78 8.60 -21.97
N ARG A 34 10.52 7.92 -21.09
CA ARG A 34 11.95 7.63 -21.28
C ARG A 34 12.19 6.88 -22.59
N GLU A 35 11.41 5.84 -22.84
CA GLU A 35 11.47 5.05 -24.08
C GLU A 35 11.17 5.92 -25.31
N LYS A 36 10.10 6.71 -25.28
CA LYS A 36 9.72 7.60 -26.39
C LYS A 36 10.73 8.71 -26.68
N LEU A 37 11.52 9.10 -25.68
CA LEU A 37 12.61 10.06 -25.85
C LEU A 37 13.93 9.40 -26.30
N GLY A 38 14.01 8.07 -26.30
CA GLY A 38 15.25 7.35 -26.64
C GLY A 38 16.39 7.64 -25.67
N VAL A 39 16.09 7.85 -24.38
CA VAL A 39 17.09 8.20 -23.37
C VAL A 39 17.64 6.93 -22.72
N ASP A 40 18.76 6.45 -23.24
CA ASP A 40 19.43 5.25 -22.71
C ASP A 40 20.25 5.55 -21.45
N SER A 41 20.77 6.77 -21.32
CA SER A 41 21.59 7.17 -20.17
C SER A 41 20.75 7.45 -18.93
N ASP A 42 20.92 6.63 -17.88
CA ASP A 42 20.26 6.83 -16.58
C ASP A 42 20.52 8.22 -16.00
N ARG A 43 21.75 8.71 -16.12
CA ARG A 43 22.13 10.03 -15.62
C ARG A 43 21.43 11.16 -16.36
N LEU A 44 21.24 11.03 -17.69
CA LEU A 44 20.51 12.03 -18.46
C LEU A 44 19.02 11.97 -18.12
N TRP A 45 18.47 10.77 -18.01
CA TRP A 45 17.09 10.56 -17.60
C TRP A 45 16.81 11.17 -16.22
N GLU A 46 17.70 10.96 -15.24
CA GLU A 46 17.57 11.54 -13.91
C GLU A 46 17.48 13.06 -13.96
N VAL A 47 18.27 13.75 -14.78
CA VAL A 47 18.22 15.21 -14.90
C VAL A 47 16.92 15.69 -15.55
N ILE A 48 16.43 14.97 -16.56
CA ILE A 48 15.14 15.27 -17.22
C ILE A 48 13.99 15.03 -16.23
N PHE A 49 14.03 13.93 -15.51
CA PHE A 49 12.99 13.55 -14.57
C PHE A 49 12.97 14.50 -13.36
N ASP A 50 14.13 14.88 -12.80
CA ASP A 50 14.23 15.90 -11.75
C ASP A 50 13.59 17.22 -12.20
N TYR A 51 13.86 17.66 -13.42
CA TYR A 51 13.24 18.86 -13.98
C TYR A 51 11.71 18.73 -14.03
N LEU A 52 11.20 17.61 -14.53
CA LEU A 52 9.75 17.38 -14.63
C LEU A 52 9.07 17.30 -13.26
N VAL A 53 9.71 16.64 -12.29
CA VAL A 53 9.16 16.43 -10.93
C VAL A 53 9.21 17.70 -10.10
N PHE A 54 10.34 18.42 -10.09
CA PHE A 54 10.53 19.55 -9.19
C PHE A 54 10.20 20.90 -9.82
N GLU A 55 10.64 21.16 -11.05
CA GLU A 55 10.41 22.47 -11.70
C GLU A 55 9.01 22.56 -12.30
N LYS A 56 8.49 21.45 -12.85
CA LYS A 56 7.17 21.41 -13.51
C LYS A 56 6.10 20.70 -12.70
N GLU A 57 6.43 20.17 -11.53
CA GLU A 57 5.50 19.48 -10.63
C GLU A 57 4.62 18.42 -11.32
N VAL A 58 5.12 17.76 -12.38
CA VAL A 58 4.29 16.98 -13.30
C VAL A 58 3.54 15.86 -12.59
N VAL A 59 4.16 15.27 -11.57
CA VAL A 59 3.57 14.20 -10.75
C VAL A 59 2.37 14.73 -9.98
N LYS A 60 2.47 15.91 -9.36
CA LYS A 60 1.36 16.51 -8.61
C LYS A 60 0.21 16.86 -9.55
N HIS A 61 0.51 17.41 -10.73
CA HIS A 61 -0.50 17.67 -11.75
C HIS A 61 -1.17 16.38 -12.25
N CYS A 62 -0.39 15.34 -12.52
CA CYS A 62 -0.90 14.02 -12.92
C CYS A 62 -1.89 13.47 -11.90
N VAL A 63 -1.50 13.50 -10.62
CA VAL A 63 -2.29 12.98 -9.51
C VAL A 63 -3.56 13.80 -9.28
N ARG A 64 -3.51 15.14 -9.42
CA ARG A 64 -4.69 16.01 -9.31
C ARG A 64 -5.69 15.76 -10.44
N ASN A 65 -5.20 15.72 -11.67
CA ASN A 65 -6.06 15.63 -12.86
C ASN A 65 -6.65 14.22 -13.06
N ASN A 66 -5.96 13.19 -12.59
CA ASN A 66 -6.37 11.79 -12.73
C ASN A 66 -6.69 11.14 -11.38
N SER A 67 -7.17 11.91 -10.40
CA SER A 67 -7.25 11.44 -9.00
C SER A 67 -8.05 10.15 -8.82
N ALA A 68 -9.12 9.95 -9.59
CA ALA A 68 -9.92 8.72 -9.52
C ALA A 68 -9.16 7.49 -10.03
N TYR A 69 -8.48 7.63 -11.17
CA TYR A 69 -7.64 6.56 -11.71
C TYR A 69 -6.48 6.24 -10.76
N VAL A 70 -5.80 7.28 -10.27
CA VAL A 70 -4.67 7.15 -9.34
C VAL A 70 -5.10 6.54 -8.01
N HIS A 71 -6.29 6.86 -7.51
CA HIS A 71 -6.90 6.21 -6.35
C HIS A 71 -7.11 4.72 -6.58
N ASN A 72 -7.76 4.33 -7.67
CA ASN A 72 -7.99 2.92 -7.98
C ASN A 72 -6.68 2.15 -8.14
N LEU A 73 -5.68 2.76 -8.78
CA LEU A 73 -4.35 2.16 -8.90
C LEU A 73 -3.66 2.01 -7.55
N PHE A 74 -3.83 2.98 -6.64
CA PHE A 74 -3.33 2.92 -5.27
C PHE A 74 -3.94 1.72 -4.52
N VAL A 75 -5.26 1.57 -4.61
CA VAL A 75 -5.99 0.47 -3.97
C VAL A 75 -5.63 -0.88 -4.59
N GLU A 76 -5.45 -0.96 -5.91
CA GLU A 76 -5.13 -2.23 -6.56
C GLU A 76 -3.69 -2.69 -6.28
N LYS A 77 -2.71 -1.78 -6.36
CA LYS A 77 -1.28 -2.12 -6.30
C LYS A 77 -0.65 -1.92 -4.92
N GLY A 78 -1.20 -1.00 -4.14
CA GLY A 78 -0.65 -0.59 -2.86
C GLY A 78 0.46 0.47 -2.93
N PRO A 79 0.82 1.06 -1.78
CA PRO A 79 1.72 2.21 -1.70
C PRO A 79 3.11 1.95 -2.29
N LEU A 80 3.77 0.85 -1.92
CA LEU A 80 5.13 0.56 -2.35
C LEU A 80 5.26 0.37 -3.86
N LEU A 81 4.33 -0.37 -4.48
CA LEU A 81 4.35 -0.60 -5.92
C LEU A 81 3.98 0.66 -6.68
N MET A 82 3.05 1.44 -6.15
CA MET A 82 2.70 2.72 -6.73
C MET A 82 3.88 3.71 -6.70
N ARG A 83 4.60 3.81 -5.58
CA ARG A 83 5.81 4.63 -5.48
C ARG A 83 6.84 4.26 -6.55
N LYS A 84 6.99 2.95 -6.82
CA LYS A 84 7.85 2.43 -7.90
C LYS A 84 7.34 2.82 -9.29
N ALA A 85 6.03 2.71 -9.54
CA ALA A 85 5.42 3.01 -10.83
C ALA A 85 5.56 4.49 -11.23
N PHE A 86 5.60 5.40 -10.25
CA PHE A 86 5.90 6.82 -10.49
C PHE A 86 7.42 7.13 -10.53
N SER A 87 8.28 6.12 -10.43
CA SER A 87 9.75 6.25 -10.37
C SER A 87 10.25 7.10 -9.18
N LEU A 88 9.54 7.10 -8.05
CA LEU A 88 9.84 7.94 -6.87
C LEU A 88 10.59 7.18 -5.77
N ASN A 89 11.40 6.18 -6.12
CA ASN A 89 12.06 5.30 -5.15
C ASN A 89 13.19 5.97 -4.37
N ASP A 90 13.79 7.00 -4.93
CA ASP A 90 14.85 7.77 -4.26
C ASP A 90 14.26 8.66 -3.16
N SER A 91 15.00 8.78 -2.04
CA SER A 91 14.68 9.68 -0.93
C SER A 91 14.51 11.14 -1.33
N LYS A 92 15.19 11.61 -2.40
CA LYS A 92 15.02 12.99 -2.87
C LYS A 92 13.59 13.30 -3.34
N TYR A 93 12.79 12.28 -3.66
CA TYR A 93 11.40 12.43 -4.05
C TYR A 93 10.40 12.19 -2.89
N ASP A 94 10.87 12.02 -1.66
CA ASP A 94 10.01 11.73 -0.51
C ASP A 94 8.91 12.78 -0.34
N ASP A 95 9.21 14.07 -0.50
CA ASP A 95 8.20 15.14 -0.41
C ASP A 95 7.10 15.02 -1.48
N VAL A 96 7.46 14.59 -2.69
CA VAL A 96 6.50 14.37 -3.78
C VAL A 96 5.66 13.12 -3.50
N TRP A 97 6.28 12.07 -2.98
CA TRP A 97 5.56 10.87 -2.55
C TRP A 97 4.61 11.16 -1.39
N GLU A 98 5.05 11.95 -0.42
CA GLU A 98 4.22 12.39 0.70
C GLU A 98 3.01 13.17 0.23
N TYR A 99 3.15 14.03 -0.78
CA TYR A 99 2.00 14.68 -1.40
C TYR A 99 0.97 13.68 -1.95
N ILE A 100 1.41 12.59 -2.60
CA ILE A 100 0.51 11.53 -3.10
C ILE A 100 -0.15 10.81 -1.93
N MET A 101 0.62 10.45 -0.91
CA MET A 101 0.10 9.79 0.30
C MET A 101 -0.93 10.65 1.01
N ASP A 102 -0.65 11.94 1.21
CA ASP A 102 -1.57 12.88 1.88
C ASP A 102 -2.86 13.05 1.05
N TYR A 103 -2.73 13.27 -0.26
CA TYR A 103 -3.87 13.59 -1.13
C TYR A 103 -4.73 12.37 -1.53
N ILE A 104 -4.09 11.27 -1.92
CA ILE A 104 -4.78 10.04 -2.37
C ILE A 104 -4.93 9.05 -1.21
N GLY A 105 -3.82 8.73 -0.53
CA GLY A 105 -3.79 7.70 0.51
C GLY A 105 -4.68 8.05 1.71
N VAL A 106 -4.46 9.23 2.30
CA VAL A 106 -5.11 9.66 3.54
C VAL A 106 -6.41 10.40 3.23
N SER A 107 -6.35 11.54 2.53
CA SER A 107 -7.52 12.43 2.36
C SER A 107 -8.66 11.80 1.58
N ARG A 108 -8.37 10.85 0.69
CA ARG A 108 -9.37 10.11 -0.11
C ARG A 108 -9.58 8.67 0.34
N GLY A 109 -8.88 8.22 1.39
CA GLY A 109 -9.08 6.90 2.00
C GLY A 109 -8.49 5.71 1.24
N ALA A 110 -7.74 5.90 0.14
CA ALA A 110 -7.19 4.79 -0.64
C ALA A 110 -6.30 3.86 0.18
N LEU A 111 -5.56 4.39 1.16
CA LEU A 111 -4.71 3.59 2.04
C LEU A 111 -5.55 2.68 2.94
N TYR A 112 -6.64 3.20 3.49
CA TYR A 112 -7.54 2.44 4.34
C TYR A 112 -8.25 1.33 3.54
N GLU A 113 -8.72 1.65 2.34
CA GLU A 113 -9.36 0.70 1.44
C GLU A 113 -8.39 -0.42 1.04
N TYR A 114 -7.17 -0.07 0.61
CA TYR A 114 -6.12 -1.04 0.31
C TYR A 114 -5.84 -1.99 1.47
N VAL A 115 -5.66 -1.44 2.68
CA VAL A 115 -5.40 -2.23 3.90
C VAL A 115 -6.57 -3.16 4.21
N THR A 116 -7.81 -2.69 4.07
CA THR A 116 -9.01 -3.47 4.35
C THR A 116 -9.15 -4.64 3.38
N GLU A 117 -8.97 -4.39 2.08
CA GLU A 117 -9.02 -5.43 1.04
C GLU A 117 -7.90 -6.48 1.20
N ASN A 118 -6.74 -6.05 1.71
CA ASN A 118 -5.57 -6.91 1.89
C ASN A 118 -5.36 -7.36 3.35
N ALA A 119 -6.35 -7.17 4.24
CA ALA A 119 -6.23 -7.44 5.66
C ALA A 119 -5.85 -8.90 5.97
N SER A 120 -6.32 -9.83 5.14
CA SER A 120 -5.97 -11.26 5.24
C SER A 120 -4.48 -11.52 5.06
N LYS A 121 -3.82 -10.84 4.12
CA LYS A 121 -2.37 -10.96 3.85
C LYS A 121 -1.54 -10.38 4.99
N TYR A 122 -2.02 -9.29 5.60
CA TYR A 122 -1.29 -8.61 6.67
C TYR A 122 -1.44 -9.29 8.03
N ARG A 123 -2.50 -10.09 8.22
CA ARG A 123 -2.68 -10.92 9.40
C ARG A 123 -1.47 -11.81 9.70
N ASP A 124 -0.93 -12.47 8.68
CA ASP A 124 0.16 -13.43 8.86
C ASP A 124 1.43 -12.70 9.30
N LYS A 125 1.71 -11.53 8.70
CA LYS A 125 2.83 -10.65 9.09
C LYS A 125 2.70 -10.12 10.51
N ILE A 126 1.50 -9.74 10.94
CA ILE A 126 1.27 -9.27 12.32
C ILE A 126 1.46 -10.43 13.30
N SER A 127 0.93 -11.61 12.96
CA SER A 127 1.01 -12.80 13.82
C SER A 127 2.44 -13.31 13.97
N SER A 128 3.31 -13.10 12.98
CA SER A 128 4.75 -13.42 13.04
C SER A 128 5.61 -12.33 13.68
N GLY A 129 5.03 -11.21 14.13
CA GLY A 129 5.76 -10.11 14.77
C GLY A 129 6.46 -9.17 13.79
N GLU A 130 6.13 -9.22 12.50
CA GLU A 130 6.73 -8.41 11.42
C GLU A 130 6.00 -7.07 11.18
N CYS A 131 5.38 -6.49 12.22
CA CYS A 131 4.60 -5.25 12.09
C CYS A 131 5.41 -4.06 11.51
N MET A 132 6.73 -4.03 11.72
CA MET A 132 7.59 -2.98 11.15
C MET A 132 7.75 -3.11 9.64
N SER A 133 7.82 -4.34 9.10
CA SER A 133 7.91 -4.56 7.65
C SER A 133 6.62 -4.13 6.95
N LEU A 134 5.47 -4.29 7.62
CA LEU A 134 4.18 -3.80 7.14
C LEU A 134 4.18 -2.27 7.00
N ARG A 135 4.75 -1.56 7.98
CA ARG A 135 4.83 -0.09 7.95
C ARG A 135 5.65 0.39 6.75
N ASP A 136 6.73 -0.32 6.42
CA ASP A 136 7.53 -0.06 5.22
C ASP A 136 6.78 -0.37 3.92
N ASP A 137 6.07 -1.50 3.84
CA ASP A 137 5.25 -1.88 2.69
C ASP A 137 4.15 -0.83 2.40
N LEU A 138 3.59 -0.26 3.46
CA LEU A 138 2.57 0.78 3.36
C LEU A 138 3.18 2.18 3.15
N CYS A 139 4.51 2.30 3.13
CA CYS A 139 5.24 3.56 2.98
C CYS A 139 4.89 4.61 4.05
N ILE A 140 4.52 4.20 5.26
CA ILE A 140 4.12 5.07 6.37
C ILE A 140 5.35 5.40 7.23
N LYS A 141 6.34 6.07 6.64
CA LYS A 141 7.66 6.26 7.28
C LYS A 141 7.71 7.49 8.18
N ASN A 142 7.05 8.57 7.79
CA ASN A 142 7.08 9.84 8.52
C ASN A 142 6.21 9.78 9.79
N ASN A 143 6.70 10.35 10.90
CA ASN A 143 6.00 10.45 12.18
C ASN A 143 4.67 11.23 12.07
N LYS A 144 4.49 12.07 11.05
CA LYS A 144 3.21 12.76 10.82
C LYS A 144 2.04 11.78 10.61
N TYR A 145 2.34 10.54 10.20
CA TYR A 145 1.36 9.50 9.96
C TYR A 145 1.12 8.57 11.15
N GLU A 146 1.67 8.84 12.36
CA GLU A 146 1.46 7.97 13.53
C GLU A 146 -0.02 7.73 13.84
N ARG A 147 -0.86 8.75 13.68
CA ARG A 147 -2.31 8.60 13.86
C ARG A 147 -2.91 7.63 12.83
N VAL A 148 -2.59 7.83 11.56
CA VAL A 148 -3.06 6.96 10.45
C VAL A 148 -2.57 5.53 10.67
N TRP A 149 -1.33 5.38 11.15
CA TRP A 149 -0.76 4.09 11.50
C TRP A 149 -1.53 3.39 12.63
N GLY A 150 -1.89 4.12 13.68
CA GLY A 150 -2.76 3.61 14.75
C GLY A 150 -4.10 3.10 14.22
N GLU A 151 -4.78 3.89 13.37
CA GLU A 151 -6.05 3.51 12.75
C GLU A 151 -5.92 2.24 11.88
N ILE A 152 -4.84 2.10 11.13
CA ILE A 152 -4.53 0.89 10.34
C ILE A 152 -4.29 -0.33 11.24
N LEU A 153 -3.54 -0.15 12.32
CA LEU A 153 -3.31 -1.23 13.29
C LEU A 153 -4.63 -1.67 13.93
N ASP A 154 -5.52 -0.75 14.28
CA ASP A 154 -6.83 -1.09 14.85
C ASP A 154 -7.66 -1.95 13.88
N VAL A 155 -7.69 -1.60 12.59
CA VAL A 155 -8.37 -2.41 11.56
C VAL A 155 -7.79 -3.82 11.49
N LEU A 156 -6.47 -3.92 11.41
CA LEU A 156 -5.80 -5.20 11.24
C LEU A 156 -5.88 -6.08 12.50
N LEU A 157 -5.74 -5.50 13.69
CA LEU A 157 -5.90 -6.19 14.96
C LEU A 157 -7.35 -6.63 15.17
N ASN A 158 -8.34 -5.83 14.83
CA ASN A 158 -9.74 -6.26 14.85
C ASN A 158 -9.99 -7.43 13.89
N ALA A 159 -9.37 -7.41 12.71
CA ALA A 159 -9.45 -8.52 11.76
C ALA A 159 -8.76 -9.79 12.28
N VAL A 160 -7.69 -9.68 13.06
CA VAL A 160 -7.01 -10.82 13.72
C VAL A 160 -7.83 -11.34 14.90
N SER A 161 -8.23 -10.46 15.82
CA SER A 161 -8.96 -10.80 17.05
C SER A 161 -10.33 -11.40 16.77
N THR A 162 -11.09 -10.88 15.81
CA THR A 162 -12.38 -11.47 15.42
C THR A 162 -12.22 -12.94 14.99
N LYS A 163 -11.11 -13.28 14.33
CA LYS A 163 -10.80 -14.66 13.95
C LYS A 163 -10.30 -15.49 15.14
N ALA A 164 -9.46 -14.95 16.00
CA ALA A 164 -8.99 -15.65 17.20
C ALA A 164 -10.14 -15.97 18.17
N PHE A 165 -11.05 -15.01 18.38
CA PHE A 165 -12.25 -15.21 19.19
C PHE A 165 -13.23 -16.18 18.53
N THR A 166 -13.46 -16.12 17.21
CA THR A 166 -14.31 -17.11 16.53
C THR A 166 -13.70 -18.50 16.55
N HIS A 167 -12.37 -18.63 16.42
CA HIS A 167 -11.67 -19.90 16.52
C HIS A 167 -11.74 -20.47 17.94
N SER A 168 -11.45 -19.65 18.96
CA SER A 168 -11.57 -20.05 20.36
C SER A 168 -13.01 -20.40 20.76
N ALA A 169 -14.01 -19.63 20.29
CA ALA A 169 -15.43 -19.92 20.51
C ALA A 169 -15.86 -21.21 19.80
N PHE A 170 -15.33 -21.47 18.60
CA PHE A 170 -15.56 -22.70 17.86
C PHE A 170 -14.94 -23.92 18.56
N GLU A 171 -13.68 -23.84 19.00
CA GLU A 171 -13.03 -24.90 19.78
C GLU A 171 -13.74 -25.15 21.11
N HIS A 172 -14.17 -24.08 21.79
CA HIS A 172 -14.96 -24.19 23.01
C HIS A 172 -16.32 -24.85 22.73
N GLY A 173 -16.96 -24.51 21.61
CA GLY A 173 -18.18 -25.13 21.13
C GLY A 173 -18.02 -26.63 20.83
N ILE A 174 -16.92 -27.03 20.18
CA ILE A 174 -16.55 -28.44 19.97
C ILE A 174 -16.32 -29.15 21.32
N GLY A 175 -15.66 -28.50 22.27
CA GLY A 175 -15.43 -29.03 23.61
C GLY A 175 -16.73 -29.27 24.37
N LEU A 176 -17.65 -28.32 24.33
CA LEU A 176 -18.99 -28.44 24.93
C LEU A 176 -19.81 -29.53 24.25
N PHE A 177 -19.82 -29.57 22.92
CA PHE A 177 -20.50 -30.60 22.14
C PHE A 177 -19.97 -32.00 22.46
N SER A 178 -18.64 -32.16 22.54
CA SER A 178 -18.00 -33.44 22.89
C SER A 178 -18.35 -33.89 24.32
N LYS A 179 -18.40 -32.95 25.28
CA LYS A 179 -18.82 -33.24 26.65
C LYS A 179 -20.29 -33.67 26.70
N LEU A 180 -21.19 -32.97 26.02
CA LEU A 180 -22.61 -33.32 25.95
C LEU A 180 -22.83 -34.68 25.25
N TYR A 181 -22.14 -34.93 24.15
CA TYR A 181 -22.20 -36.20 23.43
C TYR A 181 -21.72 -37.38 24.29
N ASN A 182 -20.62 -37.20 25.02
CA ASN A 182 -20.09 -38.22 25.92
C ASN A 182 -21.00 -38.44 27.15
N GLN A 183 -21.56 -37.38 27.74
CA GLN A 183 -22.56 -37.51 28.80
C GLN A 183 -23.82 -38.25 28.32
N GLY A 184 -24.28 -37.96 27.10
CA GLY A 184 -25.39 -38.68 26.45
C GLY A 184 -25.08 -40.16 26.20
N ARG A 185 -23.85 -40.52 25.81
CA ARG A 185 -23.40 -41.91 25.69
C ARG A 185 -23.42 -42.64 27.04
N VAL A 186 -22.92 -42.02 28.10
CA VAL A 186 -22.90 -42.59 29.46
C VAL A 186 -24.33 -42.81 29.97
N GLN A 187 -25.24 -41.87 29.74
CA GLN A 187 -26.65 -42.08 30.10
C GLN A 187 -27.34 -43.20 29.30
N ARG A 188 -26.99 -43.38 28.01
CA ARG A 188 -27.50 -44.50 27.21
C ARG A 188 -26.96 -45.85 27.66
N SER A 189 -25.68 -45.94 28.03
CA SER A 189 -25.11 -47.20 28.54
C SER A 189 -25.69 -47.59 29.91
N LEU A 190 -25.98 -46.62 30.78
CA LEU A 190 -26.65 -46.84 32.06
C LEU A 190 -28.13 -47.28 31.91
N ARG A 191 -28.81 -46.82 30.85
CA ARG A 191 -30.17 -47.28 30.53
C ARG A 191 -30.19 -48.68 29.92
N SER A 192 -29.22 -49.04 29.07
CA SER A 192 -29.16 -50.39 28.50
C SER A 192 -28.77 -51.46 29.52
N SER A 193 -27.97 -51.11 30.54
CA SER A 193 -27.58 -52.02 31.63
C SER A 193 -28.65 -52.19 32.72
N ARG A 194 -29.67 -51.33 32.75
CA ARG A 194 -30.87 -51.50 33.60
C ARG A 194 -32.01 -52.28 32.94
N GLY A 195 -31.92 -52.56 31.64
CA GLY A 195 -32.91 -53.37 30.89
C GLY A 195 -32.53 -54.85 30.77
N SER A 196 -31.57 -55.33 31.57
CA SER A 196 -31.07 -56.72 31.55
C SER A 196 -31.30 -57.45 32.88
N ILE A 197 -32.44 -57.18 33.53
CA ILE A 197 -32.98 -57.97 34.65
C ILE A 197 -34.39 -58.39 34.25
#